data_AF-A0A6V7RSU3-F1
#
_entry.id   AF-A0A6V7RSU3-F1
#
_cell.length_a   1.000
_cell.length_b   1.000
_cell.length_c   1.000
_cell.angle_alpha   90.00
_cell.angle_beta   90.00
_cell.angle_gamma   90.00
#
_symmetry.space_group_name_H-M   'P 1'
#
loop_
_entity.id
_entity.type
_entity.pdbx_description
1 polymer ?
#
loop_
_entity_poly.entity_id
_entity_poly.type
_entity_poly.pdbx_seq_one_letter_code
_entity_poly.pdbx_strand_id
1 'polypeptide(L)'
;MTRHAKHIFKLDPAKDIDDSSLGQIVKSGTDLILVSGTDNVTEENVSKLLRRIRKFDVSAALEISHPDAAVPGFNHYFIPTVINTDNVTFSHGMLVEALMEYHDFIDYDSVSLLPYIIMNQDCKAFKHAQCHAVEDEEFIAMIHMLDKLYKMDYIYIEYSGMFGDRGLVAEAYEAAEHASIVYGGGIVSEDTARRMDSVSDIMVVGNIIYDDVEQALETII
;
A
#
# COMPACT_ATOMS: atom_id res chain seq x y z
N MET A 1 1.19 -4.05 10.28
CA MET A 1 2.43 -4.47 9.56
C MET A 1 3.58 -4.44 10.54
N THR A 2 4.51 -5.37 10.44
CA THR A 2 5.69 -5.36 11.31
C THR A 2 6.74 -4.44 10.68
N ARG A 3 7.45 -3.64 11.48
CA ARG A 3 8.62 -2.84 11.02
C ARG A 3 9.77 -3.69 10.44
N HIS A 4 9.58 -5.00 10.36
CA HIS A 4 10.53 -5.97 9.82
C HIS A 4 10.15 -6.47 8.42
N ALA A 5 8.95 -6.14 7.91
CA ALA A 5 8.57 -6.47 6.55
C ALA A 5 9.55 -5.81 5.57
N LYS A 6 9.91 -6.54 4.52
CA LYS A 6 10.71 -6.07 3.39
C LYS A 6 9.95 -6.15 2.08
N HIS A 7 9.04 -7.13 1.98
CA HIS A 7 8.30 -7.40 0.77
C HIS A 7 6.81 -7.65 1.05
N ILE A 8 5.96 -7.00 0.27
CA ILE A 8 4.50 -7.12 0.36
C ILE A 8 3.94 -7.42 -1.03
N PHE A 9 3.04 -8.40 -1.12
CA PHE A 9 2.19 -8.53 -2.29
C PHE A 9 0.85 -7.82 -2.07
N LYS A 10 0.50 -6.90 -2.97
CA LYS A 10 -0.76 -6.16 -2.98
C LYS A 10 -1.73 -6.82 -3.97
N LEU A 11 -2.80 -7.41 -3.43
CA LEU A 11 -3.84 -8.07 -4.20
C LEU A 11 -5.09 -7.18 -4.30
N ASP A 12 -5.45 -6.84 -5.53
CA ASP A 12 -6.71 -6.21 -5.91
C ASP A 12 -7.86 -7.23 -5.87
N PRO A 13 -8.84 -7.08 -4.97
CA PRO A 13 -9.98 -8.00 -4.86
C PRO A 13 -10.93 -7.91 -6.05
N ALA A 14 -10.86 -6.85 -6.87
CA ALA A 14 -11.63 -6.73 -8.10
C ALA A 14 -10.99 -7.47 -9.29
N LYS A 15 -9.75 -7.95 -9.17
CA LYS A 15 -9.07 -8.74 -10.21
C LYS A 15 -9.12 -10.22 -9.87
N ASP A 16 -9.39 -11.04 -10.89
CA ASP A 16 -9.37 -12.48 -10.76
C ASP A 16 -7.93 -13.01 -10.65
N ILE A 17 -7.72 -13.91 -9.71
CA ILE A 17 -6.51 -14.74 -9.55
C ILE A 17 -6.97 -16.16 -9.27
N ASP A 18 -6.47 -17.15 -9.98
CA ASP A 18 -6.84 -18.55 -9.75
C ASP A 18 -6.21 -19.12 -8.47
N ASP A 19 -6.72 -20.27 -7.99
CA ASP A 19 -6.26 -20.86 -6.72
C ASP A 19 -4.80 -21.36 -6.76
N SER A 20 -4.28 -21.73 -7.95
CA SER A 20 -2.88 -22.14 -8.10
C SER A 20 -1.95 -20.94 -7.95
N SER A 21 -2.20 -19.90 -8.74
CA SER A 21 -1.43 -18.65 -8.71
C SER A 21 -1.47 -17.98 -7.33
N LEU A 22 -2.66 -17.87 -6.73
CA LEU A 22 -2.80 -17.36 -5.36
C LEU A 22 -2.01 -18.22 -4.37
N GLY A 23 -2.07 -19.54 -4.51
CA GLY A 23 -1.33 -20.49 -3.67
C GLY A 23 0.19 -20.32 -3.76
N GLN A 24 0.73 -19.96 -4.92
CA GLN A 24 2.16 -19.65 -5.08
C GLN A 24 2.50 -18.32 -4.39
N ILE A 25 1.73 -17.27 -4.65
CA ILE A 25 1.92 -15.93 -4.09
C ILE A 25 1.92 -15.94 -2.56
N VAL A 26 0.94 -16.58 -1.93
CA VAL A 26 0.82 -16.61 -0.46
C VAL A 26 1.85 -17.51 0.24
N LYS A 27 2.47 -18.45 -0.48
CA LYS A 27 3.53 -19.34 0.04
C LYS A 27 4.95 -18.92 -0.35
N SER A 28 5.05 -17.79 -1.04
CA SER A 28 6.28 -17.31 -1.67
C SER A 28 7.36 -16.88 -0.69
N GLY A 29 6.98 -16.61 0.57
CA GLY A 29 7.86 -16.01 1.57
C GLY A 29 7.69 -14.50 1.71
N THR A 30 6.76 -13.88 0.98
CA THR A 30 6.36 -12.48 1.22
C THR A 30 5.94 -12.26 2.67
N ASP A 31 6.23 -11.08 3.23
CA ASP A 31 5.99 -10.80 4.65
C ASP A 31 4.52 -10.51 4.95
N LEU A 32 3.80 -9.96 3.96
CA LEU A 32 2.40 -9.57 4.10
C LEU A 32 1.66 -9.69 2.75
N ILE A 33 0.41 -10.11 2.83
CA ILE A 33 -0.58 -9.89 1.77
C ILE A 33 -1.41 -8.66 2.11
N LEU A 34 -1.30 -7.61 1.30
CA LEU A 34 -2.13 -6.41 1.42
C LEU A 34 -3.31 -6.52 0.44
N VAL A 35 -4.53 -6.65 0.93
CA VAL A 35 -5.74 -6.60 0.09
C VAL A 35 -6.11 -5.13 -0.10
N SER A 36 -6.10 -4.66 -1.34
CA SER A 36 -6.35 -3.25 -1.67
C SER A 36 -6.67 -3.11 -3.17
N GLY A 37 -7.63 -2.25 -3.50
CA GLY A 37 -7.95 -1.88 -4.88
C GLY A 37 -8.56 -0.48 -4.96
N THR A 38 -8.62 0.06 -6.17
CA THR A 38 -9.18 1.40 -6.43
C THR A 38 -10.62 1.34 -6.93
N ASP A 39 -10.91 0.50 -7.92
CA ASP A 39 -12.21 0.43 -8.58
C ASP A 39 -12.89 -0.90 -8.29
N ASN A 40 -14.23 -0.89 -8.17
CA ASN A 40 -15.06 -2.09 -8.01
C ASN A 40 -14.68 -2.98 -6.80
N VAL A 41 -14.10 -2.40 -5.76
CA VAL A 41 -13.87 -3.09 -4.48
C VAL A 41 -15.19 -3.14 -3.72
N THR A 42 -15.60 -4.33 -3.29
CA THR A 42 -16.85 -4.56 -2.56
C THR A 42 -16.61 -5.46 -1.36
N GLU A 43 -17.48 -5.40 -0.35
CA GLU A 43 -17.42 -6.32 0.79
C GLU A 43 -17.36 -7.79 0.34
N GLU A 44 -18.14 -8.15 -0.69
CA GLU A 44 -18.20 -9.52 -1.22
C GLU A 44 -16.86 -9.98 -1.79
N ASN A 45 -16.22 -9.17 -2.64
CA ASN A 45 -14.97 -9.59 -3.27
C ASN A 45 -13.78 -9.58 -2.29
N VAL A 46 -13.74 -8.64 -1.34
CA VAL A 46 -12.79 -8.62 -0.23
C VAL A 46 -12.95 -9.87 0.64
N SER A 47 -14.18 -10.19 1.05
CA SER A 47 -14.48 -11.37 1.88
C SER A 47 -14.14 -12.68 1.15
N LYS A 48 -14.45 -12.79 -0.14
CA LYS A 48 -14.09 -13.94 -0.98
C LYS A 48 -12.58 -14.13 -1.05
N LEU A 49 -11.82 -13.07 -1.28
CA LEU A 49 -10.36 -13.13 -1.34
C LEU A 49 -9.76 -13.50 0.02
N LEU A 50 -10.23 -12.87 1.11
CA LEU A 50 -9.79 -13.19 2.48
C LEU A 50 -10.00 -14.66 2.82
N ARG A 51 -11.16 -15.24 2.50
CA ARG A 51 -11.44 -16.68 2.72
C ARG A 51 -10.48 -17.59 1.99
N ARG A 52 -9.96 -17.18 0.82
CA ARG A 52 -8.98 -17.96 0.05
C ARG A 52 -7.58 -17.84 0.66
N ILE A 53 -7.19 -16.63 1.06
CA ILE A 53 -5.90 -16.36 1.75
C ILE A 53 -5.84 -17.10 3.09
N ARG A 54 -6.93 -17.11 3.87
CA ARG A 54 -7.02 -17.76 5.19
C ARG A 54 -6.87 -19.29 5.18
N LYS A 55 -6.81 -19.92 4.00
CA LYS A 55 -6.40 -21.33 3.87
C LYS A 55 -4.90 -21.54 4.13
N PHE A 56 -4.13 -20.46 4.23
CA PHE A 56 -2.68 -20.44 4.39
C PHE A 56 -2.29 -19.66 5.65
N ASP A 57 -1.10 -19.96 6.18
CA ASP A 57 -0.53 -19.29 7.34
C ASP A 57 0.31 -18.08 6.90
N VAL A 58 -0.37 -17.06 6.38
CA VAL A 58 0.26 -15.79 5.96
C VAL A 58 -0.46 -14.63 6.63
N SER A 59 0.30 -13.62 7.05
CA SER A 59 -0.28 -12.38 7.56
C SER A 59 -0.99 -11.64 6.42
N ALA A 60 -2.22 -11.21 6.67
CA ALA A 60 -3.00 -10.45 5.71
C ALA A 60 -3.50 -9.14 6.34
N ALA A 61 -3.36 -8.04 5.62
CA ALA A 61 -3.91 -6.74 5.98
C ALA A 61 -4.91 -6.27 4.93
N LEU A 62 -5.86 -5.44 5.35
CA LEU A 62 -6.80 -4.75 4.45
C LEU A 62 -6.45 -3.27 4.41
N GLU A 63 -6.29 -2.72 3.23
CA GLU A 63 -6.35 -1.27 3.03
C GLU A 63 -7.79 -0.86 2.76
N ILE A 64 -8.35 -0.04 3.65
CA ILE A 64 -9.75 0.38 3.55
C ILE A 64 -9.82 1.64 2.69
N SER A 65 -10.02 1.46 1.38
CA SER A 65 -10.18 2.58 0.44
C SER A 65 -11.56 3.25 0.49
N HIS A 66 -12.57 2.57 1.05
CA HIS A 66 -13.90 3.12 1.33
C HIS A 66 -14.52 2.40 2.55
N PRO A 67 -15.30 3.09 3.42
CA PRO A 67 -15.91 2.47 4.60
C PRO A 67 -16.73 1.20 4.29
N ASP A 68 -17.51 1.22 3.21
CA ASP A 68 -18.35 0.09 2.76
C ASP A 68 -17.58 -1.18 2.36
N ALA A 69 -16.25 -1.09 2.16
CA ALA A 69 -15.40 -2.23 1.83
C ALA A 69 -14.73 -2.86 3.07
N ALA A 70 -15.01 -2.35 4.27
CA ALA A 70 -14.43 -2.88 5.50
C ALA A 70 -14.97 -4.29 5.80
N VAL A 71 -14.06 -5.27 5.81
CA VAL A 71 -14.37 -6.67 6.14
C VAL A 71 -13.57 -7.10 7.37
N PRO A 72 -14.21 -7.62 8.43
CA PRO A 72 -13.49 -8.10 9.61
C PRO A 72 -12.69 -9.38 9.30
N GLY A 73 -11.67 -9.63 10.11
CA GLY A 73 -10.88 -10.87 10.09
C GLY A 73 -9.53 -10.75 9.39
N PHE A 74 -9.05 -9.55 9.09
CA PHE A 74 -7.64 -9.31 8.75
C PHE A 74 -6.79 -9.19 10.02
N ASN A 75 -5.47 -9.39 9.87
CA ASN A 75 -4.51 -9.21 10.96
C ASN A 75 -4.25 -7.74 11.28
N HIS A 76 -4.44 -6.84 10.30
CA HIS A 76 -4.23 -5.40 10.42
C HIS A 76 -5.09 -4.66 9.41
N TYR A 77 -5.43 -3.40 9.70
CA TYR A 77 -6.14 -2.52 8.79
C TYR A 77 -5.33 -1.24 8.57
N PHE A 78 -5.19 -0.87 7.30
CA PHE A 78 -4.56 0.36 6.88
C PHE A 78 -5.61 1.33 6.37
N ILE A 79 -5.52 2.56 6.84
CA ILE A 79 -6.35 3.66 6.36
C ILE A 79 -5.47 4.57 5.51
N PRO A 80 -5.66 4.62 4.19
CA PRO A 80 -4.96 5.56 3.32
C PRO A 80 -5.24 7.00 3.75
N THR A 81 -4.19 7.81 3.78
CA THR A 81 -4.27 9.26 3.96
C THR A 81 -3.48 9.90 2.85
N VAL A 82 -4.14 10.39 1.81
CA VAL A 82 -3.44 11.01 0.68
C VAL A 82 -2.96 12.40 1.10
N ILE A 83 -1.65 12.66 0.95
CA ILE A 83 -1.01 13.86 1.45
C ILE A 83 -0.96 14.95 0.39
N ASN A 84 -0.63 14.59 -0.86
CA ASN A 84 -0.57 15.52 -1.98
C ASN A 84 -1.92 15.69 -2.69
N THR A 85 -3.01 15.79 -1.93
CA THR A 85 -4.37 16.04 -2.42
C THR A 85 -4.86 17.43 -2.00
N ASP A 86 -5.58 18.10 -2.89
CA ASP A 86 -6.30 19.33 -2.58
C ASP A 86 -7.68 19.07 -1.93
N ASN A 87 -8.09 17.79 -1.84
CA ASN A 87 -9.40 17.40 -1.36
C ASN A 87 -9.34 16.74 0.02
N VAL A 88 -9.91 17.43 1.01
CA VAL A 88 -9.97 16.99 2.41
C VAL A 88 -10.60 15.61 2.60
N THR A 89 -11.50 15.21 1.71
CA THR A 89 -12.14 13.89 1.74
C THR A 89 -11.10 12.76 1.78
N PHE A 90 -10.02 12.87 0.98
CA PHE A 90 -8.99 11.83 0.86
C PHE A 90 -7.84 11.98 1.86
N SER A 91 -7.67 13.15 2.48
CA SER A 91 -6.67 13.32 3.53
C SER A 91 -7.17 12.77 4.87
N HIS A 92 -8.38 13.14 5.29
CA HIS A 92 -8.96 12.63 6.54
C HIS A 92 -10.49 12.64 6.60
N GLY A 93 -11.18 13.24 5.64
CA GLY A 93 -12.65 13.37 5.68
C GLY A 93 -13.37 12.03 5.75
N MET A 94 -13.01 11.08 4.88
CA MET A 94 -13.58 9.71 4.90
C MET A 94 -13.30 9.00 6.23
N LEU A 95 -12.12 9.20 6.82
CA LEU A 95 -11.78 8.62 8.12
C LEU A 95 -12.65 9.22 9.23
N VAL A 96 -12.87 10.53 9.24
CA VAL A 96 -13.77 11.17 10.22
C VAL A 96 -15.19 10.62 10.08
N GLU A 97 -15.71 10.50 8.86
CA GLU A 97 -17.04 9.93 8.60
C GLU A 97 -17.14 8.48 9.12
N ALA A 98 -16.13 7.64 8.83
CA ALA A 98 -16.09 6.28 9.33
C ALA A 98 -16.04 6.22 10.87
N LEU A 99 -15.24 7.08 11.52
CA LEU A 99 -15.14 7.11 12.98
C LEU A 99 -16.43 7.60 13.63
N MET A 100 -17.16 8.52 13.02
CA MET A 100 -18.48 8.94 13.53
C MET A 100 -19.45 7.76 13.65
N GLU A 101 -19.36 6.76 12.77
CA GLU A 101 -20.21 5.58 12.78
C GLU A 101 -19.62 4.41 13.60
N TYR A 102 -18.31 4.19 13.51
CA TYR A 102 -17.68 2.93 13.96
C TYR A 102 -16.70 3.06 15.14
N HIS A 103 -16.47 4.26 15.71
CA HIS A 103 -15.43 4.46 16.74
C HIS A 103 -15.51 3.52 17.95
N ASP A 104 -16.71 3.10 18.36
CA ASP A 104 -16.91 2.19 19.50
C ASP A 104 -16.57 0.73 19.19
N PHE A 105 -16.43 0.37 17.91
CA PHE A 105 -16.19 -1.00 17.45
C PHE A 105 -14.76 -1.23 16.92
N ILE A 106 -13.98 -0.17 16.80
CA ILE A 106 -12.63 -0.24 16.25
C ILE A 106 -11.64 -0.65 17.34
N ASP A 107 -10.93 -1.74 17.08
CA ASP A 107 -9.71 -2.07 17.82
C ASP A 107 -8.55 -1.24 17.26
N TYR A 108 -8.29 -0.10 17.87
CA TYR A 108 -7.28 0.87 17.42
C TYR A 108 -5.85 0.30 17.43
N ASP A 109 -5.57 -0.77 18.18
CA ASP A 109 -4.26 -1.42 18.16
C ASP A 109 -4.03 -2.20 16.84
N SER A 110 -5.11 -2.52 16.12
CA SER A 110 -5.09 -3.24 14.84
C SER A 110 -5.19 -2.33 13.61
N VAL A 111 -5.23 -1.00 13.80
CA VAL A 111 -5.41 -0.01 12.75
C VAL A 111 -4.20 0.92 12.68
N SER A 112 -3.76 1.26 11.48
CA SER A 112 -2.75 2.31 11.28
C SER A 112 -3.12 3.20 10.10
N LEU A 113 -2.77 4.48 10.21
CA LEU A 113 -2.75 5.36 9.06
C LEU A 113 -1.62 4.93 8.12
N LEU A 114 -1.87 5.03 6.83
CA LEU A 114 -0.89 4.80 5.78
C LEU A 114 -0.85 6.05 4.90
N PRO A 115 0.02 7.02 5.21
CA PRO A 115 0.09 8.25 4.44
C PRO A 115 0.67 7.95 3.06
N TYR A 116 -0.05 8.39 2.04
CA TYR A 116 0.29 8.22 0.62
C TYR A 116 0.79 9.54 0.04
N ILE A 117 1.92 9.47 -0.66
CA ILE A 117 2.34 10.48 -1.63
C ILE A 117 2.28 9.82 -3.01
N ILE A 118 1.27 10.21 -3.81
CA ILE A 118 1.01 9.58 -5.11
C ILE A 118 1.74 10.39 -6.18
N MET A 119 2.76 9.78 -6.80
CA MET A 119 3.71 10.47 -7.67
C MET A 119 3.46 10.22 -9.16
N ASN A 120 2.79 9.13 -9.53
CA ASN A 120 2.42 8.88 -10.93
C ASN A 120 1.14 9.64 -11.32
N GLN A 121 1.29 10.78 -11.99
CA GLN A 121 0.18 11.66 -12.44
C GLN A 121 -0.79 10.98 -13.42
N ASP A 122 -0.33 9.97 -14.15
CA ASP A 122 -1.14 9.28 -15.14
C ASP A 122 -2.03 8.19 -14.52
N CYS A 123 -1.72 7.75 -13.29
CA CYS A 123 -2.41 6.65 -12.66
C CYS A 123 -3.83 7.04 -12.20
N LYS A 124 -4.69 6.01 -12.05
CA LYS A 124 -6.07 6.20 -11.62
C LYS A 124 -6.16 6.81 -10.22
N ALA A 125 -5.32 6.35 -9.29
CA ALA A 125 -5.33 6.81 -7.90
C ALA A 125 -5.04 8.31 -7.80
N PHE A 126 -4.07 8.81 -8.57
CA PHE A 126 -3.73 10.25 -8.62
C PHE A 126 -4.94 11.10 -9.05
N LYS A 127 -5.63 10.68 -10.11
CA LYS A 127 -6.81 11.37 -10.64
C LYS A 127 -8.02 11.24 -9.70
N HIS A 128 -8.24 10.07 -9.14
CA HIS A 128 -9.35 9.78 -8.23
C HIS A 128 -9.24 10.61 -6.95
N ALA A 129 -8.05 10.62 -6.35
CA ALA A 129 -7.78 11.35 -5.11
C ALA A 129 -7.52 12.85 -5.34
N GLN A 130 -7.69 13.37 -6.57
CA GLN A 130 -7.50 14.79 -6.91
C GLN A 130 -6.14 15.31 -6.44
N CYS A 131 -5.10 14.56 -6.74
CA CYS A 131 -3.74 14.93 -6.36
C CYS A 131 -3.22 16.08 -7.21
N HIS A 132 -2.35 16.89 -6.61
CA HIS A 132 -1.53 17.86 -7.35
C HIS A 132 -0.14 17.29 -7.63
N ALA A 133 0.48 17.81 -8.70
CA ALA A 133 1.86 17.47 -9.01
C ALA A 133 2.78 18.09 -7.96
N VAL A 134 3.71 17.29 -7.45
CA VAL A 134 4.62 17.68 -6.37
C VAL A 134 6.01 17.84 -6.96
N GLU A 135 6.65 18.99 -6.71
CA GLU A 135 8.05 19.24 -7.04
C GLU A 135 8.96 18.64 -5.95
N ASP A 136 10.23 18.37 -6.27
CA ASP A 136 11.16 17.67 -5.38
C ASP A 136 11.28 18.31 -3.97
N GLU A 137 11.32 19.65 -3.90
CA GLU A 137 11.41 20.36 -2.61
C GLU A 137 10.15 20.16 -1.75
N GLU A 138 8.97 20.19 -2.38
CA GLU A 138 7.71 19.95 -1.69
C GLU A 138 7.61 18.49 -1.24
N PHE A 139 8.03 17.55 -2.09
CA PHE A 139 8.07 16.13 -1.76
C PHE A 139 8.91 15.87 -0.51
N ILE A 140 10.15 16.38 -0.46
CA ILE A 140 11.03 16.22 0.70
C ILE A 140 10.46 16.92 1.95
N ALA A 141 9.81 18.08 1.78
CA ALA A 141 9.10 18.73 2.89
C ALA A 141 7.97 17.85 3.45
N MET A 142 7.22 17.13 2.59
CA MET A 142 6.21 16.17 3.02
C MET A 142 6.84 15.00 3.79
N ILE A 143 8.00 14.48 3.37
CA ILE A 143 8.72 13.45 4.12
C ILE A 143 9.06 13.94 5.53
N HIS A 144 9.66 15.13 5.67
CA HIS A 144 9.96 15.71 6.97
C HIS A 144 8.72 15.92 7.83
N MET A 145 7.61 16.37 7.24
CA MET A 145 6.34 16.54 7.94
C MET A 145 5.83 15.21 8.49
N LEU A 146 5.76 14.19 7.65
CA LEU A 146 5.22 12.87 8.03
C LEU A 146 6.08 12.17 9.07
N ASP A 147 7.41 12.22 8.92
CA ASP A 147 8.37 11.56 9.78
C ASP A 147 8.58 12.32 11.11
N LYS A 148 8.96 13.60 11.04
CA LYS A 148 9.49 14.33 12.21
C LYS A 148 8.40 15.04 13.02
N LEU A 149 7.35 15.50 12.34
CA LEU A 149 6.24 16.21 13.00
C LEU A 149 5.10 15.26 13.34
N TYR A 150 4.61 14.51 12.36
CA TYR A 150 3.47 13.61 12.53
C TYR A 150 3.88 12.26 13.11
N LYS A 151 5.17 11.90 13.03
CA LYS A 151 5.72 10.65 13.61
C LYS A 151 5.00 9.41 13.11
N MET A 152 4.72 9.40 11.81
CA MET A 152 4.08 8.27 11.15
C MET A 152 5.02 7.07 11.15
N ASP A 153 4.46 5.86 11.30
CA ASP A 153 5.25 4.63 11.24
C ASP A 153 5.69 4.28 9.81
N TYR A 154 4.91 4.71 8.81
CA TYR A 154 5.10 4.39 7.41
C TYR A 154 4.88 5.64 6.56
N ILE A 155 5.62 5.75 5.45
CA ILE A 155 5.34 6.71 4.39
C ILE A 155 5.32 5.95 3.07
N TYR A 156 4.17 5.94 2.40
CA TYR A 156 3.98 5.22 1.15
C TYR A 156 4.20 6.16 -0.04
N ILE A 157 5.26 5.91 -0.80
CA ILE A 157 5.56 6.57 -2.07
C ILE A 157 4.97 5.71 -3.20
N GLU A 158 3.91 6.20 -3.83
CA GLU A 158 3.08 5.43 -4.78
C GLU A 158 3.28 5.90 -6.23
N TYR A 159 3.88 5.03 -7.03
CA TYR A 159 4.14 5.18 -8.46
C TYR A 159 3.30 4.19 -9.30
N SER A 160 2.18 3.68 -8.77
CA SER A 160 1.28 2.71 -9.42
C SER A 160 1.30 2.76 -10.95
N GLY A 161 1.71 1.65 -11.57
CA GLY A 161 1.74 1.49 -13.02
C GLY A 161 3.06 1.90 -13.70
N MET A 162 4.03 2.47 -12.98
CA MET A 162 5.35 2.77 -13.52
C MET A 162 6.46 2.58 -12.48
N PHE A 163 7.71 2.42 -12.94
CA PHE A 163 8.87 2.47 -12.06
C PHE A 163 9.22 3.93 -11.79
N GLY A 164 9.29 4.30 -10.51
CA GLY A 164 9.48 5.68 -10.06
C GLY A 164 10.91 6.18 -10.14
N ASP A 165 11.08 7.46 -9.77
CA ASP A 165 12.40 8.07 -9.70
C ASP A 165 13.17 7.55 -8.47
N ARG A 166 14.15 6.68 -8.73
CA ARG A 166 15.00 6.10 -7.68
C ARG A 166 15.80 7.17 -6.93
N GLY A 167 16.23 8.25 -7.59
CA GLY A 167 16.99 9.32 -6.94
C GLY A 167 16.17 10.01 -5.87
N LEU A 168 14.95 10.41 -6.24
CA LEU A 168 14.02 11.07 -5.32
C LEU A 168 13.60 10.15 -4.15
N VAL A 169 13.39 8.85 -4.42
CA VAL A 169 13.11 7.87 -3.37
C VAL A 169 14.31 7.68 -2.43
N ALA A 170 15.54 7.71 -2.95
CA ALA A 170 16.75 7.65 -2.12
C ALA A 170 16.87 8.88 -1.20
N GLU A 171 16.56 10.07 -1.71
CA GLU A 171 16.55 11.29 -0.89
C GLU A 171 15.50 11.22 0.23
N ALA A 172 14.30 10.68 -0.04
CA ALA A 172 13.31 10.43 1.00
C ALA A 172 13.81 9.41 2.04
N TYR A 173 14.44 8.32 1.59
CA TYR A 173 15.01 7.29 2.46
C TYR A 173 16.09 7.83 3.39
N GLU A 174 16.96 8.69 2.89
CA GLU A 174 17.99 9.34 3.70
C GLU A 174 17.43 10.41 4.64
N ALA A 175 16.33 11.07 4.26
CA ALA A 175 15.71 12.14 5.06
C ALA A 175 14.86 11.62 6.23
N ALA A 176 14.27 10.43 6.10
CA ALA A 176 13.43 9.80 7.11
C ALA A 176 14.26 9.17 8.24
N GLU A 177 13.92 9.49 9.49
CA GLU A 177 14.65 9.00 10.67
C GLU A 177 13.88 7.92 11.45
N HIS A 178 12.55 7.89 11.35
CA HIS A 178 11.70 7.03 12.16
C HIS A 178 10.70 6.23 11.34
N ALA A 179 10.08 6.85 10.34
CA ALA A 179 9.13 6.22 9.44
C ALA A 179 9.84 5.23 8.52
N SER A 180 9.22 4.08 8.28
CA SER A 180 9.67 3.17 7.22
C SER A 180 9.19 3.67 5.86
N ILE A 181 10.10 3.77 4.90
CA ILE A 181 9.75 4.13 3.53
C ILE A 181 9.17 2.91 2.82
N VAL A 182 7.90 3.02 2.42
CA VAL A 182 7.20 2.03 1.61
C VAL A 182 7.19 2.51 0.17
N TYR A 183 7.69 1.70 -0.75
CA TYR A 183 7.69 1.99 -2.17
C TYR A 183 6.77 1.03 -2.92
N GLY A 184 5.85 1.56 -3.72
CA GLY A 184 5.01 0.78 -4.62
C GLY A 184 5.01 1.37 -6.02
N GLY A 185 5.32 0.56 -7.04
CA GLY A 185 5.27 0.99 -8.44
C GLY A 185 6.30 0.31 -9.33
N GLY A 186 5.85 -0.33 -10.41
CA GLY A 186 6.73 -0.80 -11.49
C GLY A 186 7.78 -1.85 -11.09
N ILE A 187 7.63 -2.50 -9.93
CA ILE A 187 8.43 -3.68 -9.57
C ILE A 187 7.85 -4.88 -10.31
N VAL A 188 8.62 -5.40 -11.26
CA VAL A 188 8.18 -6.46 -12.18
C VAL A 188 9.22 -7.56 -12.37
N SER A 189 10.39 -7.44 -11.75
CA SER A 189 11.50 -8.40 -11.86
C SER A 189 12.46 -8.26 -10.69
N GLU A 190 13.33 -9.25 -10.51
CA GLU A 190 14.44 -9.21 -9.53
C GLU A 190 15.29 -7.92 -9.67
N ASP A 191 15.59 -7.48 -10.90
CA ASP A 191 16.37 -6.26 -11.15
C ASP A 191 15.66 -5.02 -10.59
N THR A 192 14.37 -4.85 -10.89
CA THR A 192 13.60 -3.71 -10.39
C THR A 192 13.45 -3.75 -8.87
N ALA A 193 13.30 -4.94 -8.28
CA ALA A 193 13.25 -5.12 -6.83
C ALA A 193 14.58 -4.73 -6.19
N ARG A 194 15.72 -5.26 -6.67
CA ARG A 194 17.05 -4.92 -6.14
C ARG A 194 17.38 -3.43 -6.22
N ARG A 195 16.93 -2.75 -7.28
CA ARG A 195 17.13 -1.31 -7.43
C ARG A 195 16.41 -0.49 -6.37
N MET A 196 15.22 -0.92 -5.93
CA MET A 196 14.40 -0.24 -4.94
C MET A 196 14.67 -0.68 -3.50
N ASP A 197 15.09 -1.91 -3.27
CA ASP A 197 15.46 -2.42 -1.93
C ASP A 197 16.58 -1.60 -1.27
N SER A 198 17.54 -1.11 -2.06
CA SER A 198 18.61 -0.24 -1.55
C SER A 198 18.16 1.16 -1.10
N VAL A 199 16.92 1.56 -1.41
CA VAL A 199 16.40 2.92 -1.18
C VAL A 199 14.98 2.92 -0.59
N SER A 200 14.51 1.78 -0.09
CA SER A 200 13.21 1.67 0.57
C SER A 200 13.29 0.62 1.66
N ASP A 201 12.50 0.79 2.72
CA ASP A 201 12.43 -0.24 3.76
C ASP A 201 11.55 -1.39 3.33
N ILE A 202 10.42 -1.09 2.67
CA ILE A 202 9.44 -2.07 2.22
C ILE A 202 9.07 -1.82 0.76
N MET A 203 9.07 -2.90 -0.02
CA MET A 203 8.57 -2.91 -1.39
C MET A 203 7.17 -3.51 -1.48
N VAL A 204 6.31 -2.90 -2.28
CA VAL A 204 4.95 -3.36 -2.57
C VAL A 204 4.83 -3.74 -4.04
N VAL A 205 4.54 -5.02 -4.29
CA VAL A 205 4.42 -5.61 -5.63
C VAL A 205 2.97 -5.99 -5.88
N GLY A 206 2.40 -5.54 -7.01
CA GLY A 206 0.97 -5.69 -7.29
C GLY A 206 0.69 -6.13 -8.72
N ASN A 207 0.72 -5.21 -9.68
CA ASN A 207 0.22 -5.46 -11.04
C ASN A 207 0.84 -6.70 -11.73
N ILE A 208 2.15 -6.93 -11.56
CA ILE A 208 2.85 -8.07 -12.17
C ILE A 208 2.25 -9.43 -11.76
N ILE A 209 1.62 -9.54 -10.58
CA ILE A 209 0.97 -10.77 -10.12
C ILE A 209 -0.08 -11.28 -11.14
N TYR A 210 -0.77 -10.35 -11.81
CA TYR A 210 -1.86 -10.67 -12.73
C TYR A 210 -1.38 -10.88 -14.17
N ASP A 211 -0.20 -10.37 -14.50
CA ASP A 211 0.37 -10.45 -15.84
C ASP A 211 1.31 -11.66 -15.95
N ASP A 212 2.15 -11.89 -14.94
CA ASP A 212 3.12 -12.98 -14.89
C ASP A 212 3.49 -13.32 -13.43
N VAL A 213 2.91 -14.41 -12.92
CA VAL A 213 3.14 -14.90 -11.55
C VAL A 213 4.59 -15.33 -11.34
N GLU A 214 5.26 -15.88 -12.35
CA GLU A 214 6.66 -16.33 -12.20
C GLU A 214 7.57 -15.12 -11.99
N GLN A 215 7.41 -14.07 -12.79
CA GLN A 215 8.13 -12.81 -12.60
C GLN A 215 7.77 -12.13 -11.26
N ALA A 216 6.50 -12.19 -10.83
CA ALA A 216 6.12 -11.67 -9.53
C ALA A 216 6.90 -12.37 -8.40
N LEU A 217 7.07 -13.69 -8.46
CA LEU A 217 7.80 -14.44 -7.44
C LEU A 217 9.31 -14.11 -7.40
N GLU A 218 9.91 -13.74 -8.54
CA GLU A 218 11.31 -13.31 -8.62
C GLU A 218 11.59 -11.97 -7.91
N THR A 219 10.55 -11.21 -7.54
CA THR A 219 10.71 -9.93 -6.83
C THR A 219 11.03 -10.08 -5.33
N ILE A 220 10.94 -11.30 -4.80
CA ILE A 220 11.31 -11.65 -3.42
C ILE A 220 12.81 -11.91 -3.38
N ILE A 221 13.56 -10.99 -2.76
CA ILE A 221 15.03 -10.98 -2.76
C ILE A 221 15.67 -11.12 -1.39
#